data_AF-A0AAV4K516-F1
#
_entry.id   AF-A0AAV4K516-F1
#
_cell.length_a   1.000
_cell.length_b   1.000
_cell.length_c   1.000
_cell.angle_alpha   90.00
_cell.angle_beta   90.00
_cell.angle_gamma   90.00
#
_symmetry.space_group_name_H-M   'P 1'
#
loop_
_entity.id
_entity.type
_entity.pdbx_description
1 polymer ?
#
loop_
_entity_poly.entity_id
_entity_poly.type
_entity_poly.pdbx_seq_one_letter_code
_entity_poly.pdbx_strand_id
1 'polypeptide(L)'
;MENQPHPMTTTDPQDHAATDASPSQSLPPGWVGTTLGEVAEWGSGGTPQRTNDEYYTQNGIPWLTIGDLNDDLVTSAKTHITEEGLKNSSAKLVPAGTIFFAMYGSIGKMGISGMDCATNQAIAFCFPLQSVIKKSFLFYLLKSERENLFAQGQGGAQQNISQTILKAHAILLPPLPEQKRIADKLDTLLGRVETARERLERVPKLLKTFRQSVLSAAVSGELTREWRGGGEAEWEEDTFRLDKIGLIITGGTPKKELRGGQATIPFYKPTELDKGYRVETATELVSEAAAMSVRPIPDRTVMVTCIGATIGKVGLSRQAGITNQQINSIVCNEDVALPEYVYFLLSSDLGQSAIIDNASSTTLPILNKSRFSELSFPLPPLPEQAEIVRRVEALFALADRVEARYAAGLAAFDSLTPALLQKAFRGELVPQDPSDEPASVLLERIRAQRAAAGVGGVRRGRGAGKAKAGAGVEAQAAAPGRRGRPKKALTEAEAVAALEARRAAREAQFEAAPEGSRMPDLFGEG
;
A
#
# COMPACT_ATOMS: atom_id res chain seq x y z
N MET A 1 41.31 -34.61 55.32
CA MET A 1 40.79 -35.64 54.40
C MET A 1 40.42 -34.91 53.12
N GLU A 2 41.03 -35.32 52.00
CA GLU A 2 40.69 -35.04 50.58
C GLU A 2 40.54 -33.54 50.19
N ASN A 3 41.47 -32.87 49.51
CA ASN A 3 42.16 -33.17 48.25
C ASN A 3 41.23 -33.35 47.04
N GLN A 4 40.70 -32.25 46.47
CA GLN A 4 41.16 -31.76 45.16
C GLN A 4 40.50 -30.43 44.73
N PRO A 5 41.22 -29.59 43.97
CA PRO A 5 40.82 -28.23 43.56
C PRO A 5 40.13 -28.19 42.18
N HIS A 6 39.32 -27.16 41.95
CA HIS A 6 38.85 -26.77 40.62
C HIS A 6 40.00 -26.19 39.77
N PRO A 7 40.21 -26.66 38.52
CA PRO A 7 40.95 -25.91 37.52
C PRO A 7 40.01 -25.26 36.50
N MET A 8 40.13 -23.95 36.35
CA MET A 8 39.73 -23.24 35.13
C MET A 8 40.77 -23.49 34.04
N THR A 9 40.35 -23.88 32.84
CA THR A 9 41.09 -23.65 31.59
C THR A 9 40.14 -23.60 30.40
N THR A 10 40.00 -22.39 29.84
CA THR A 10 40.05 -22.03 28.42
C THR A 10 39.83 -23.12 27.36
N THR A 11 38.82 -22.93 26.51
CA THR A 11 38.75 -23.51 25.16
C THR A 11 38.40 -22.45 24.12
N ASP A 12 39.31 -22.26 23.17
CA ASP A 12 39.20 -21.52 21.91
C ASP A 12 38.11 -22.12 20.99
N PRO A 13 37.66 -21.41 19.93
CA PRO A 13 36.50 -21.76 19.13
C PRO A 13 36.86 -22.79 18.05
N GLN A 14 36.14 -23.90 18.01
CA GLN A 14 36.15 -24.84 16.89
C GLN A 14 34.73 -25.13 16.40
N ASP A 15 34.60 -25.05 15.08
CA ASP A 15 33.64 -25.73 14.22
C ASP A 15 32.16 -25.55 14.53
N HIS A 16 31.58 -24.53 13.90
CA HIS A 16 30.18 -24.59 13.51
C HIS A 16 29.99 -25.72 12.50
N ALA A 17 29.66 -26.88 13.05
CA ALA A 17 29.12 -28.03 12.37
C ALA A 17 28.01 -27.61 11.40
N ALA A 18 28.11 -28.15 10.19
CA ALA A 18 27.10 -28.12 9.15
C ALA A 18 25.74 -28.47 9.77
N THR A 19 24.82 -27.50 9.77
CA THR A 19 23.42 -27.75 10.07
C THR A 19 22.83 -28.54 8.91
N ASP A 20 22.45 -29.76 9.24
CA ASP A 20 21.66 -30.74 8.49
C ASP A 20 20.62 -30.07 7.57
N ALA A 21 20.73 -30.37 6.28
CA ALA A 21 19.77 -29.96 5.27
C ALA A 21 18.46 -30.73 5.45
N SER A 22 17.35 -29.98 5.55
CA SER A 22 15.98 -30.50 5.49
C SER A 22 15.74 -31.37 4.24
N PRO A 23 14.81 -32.34 4.28
CA PRO A 23 14.64 -33.33 3.22
C PRO A 23 14.33 -32.66 1.88
N SER A 24 15.02 -33.10 0.84
CA SER A 24 14.80 -32.69 -0.55
C SER A 24 13.34 -32.90 -0.94
N GLN A 25 12.54 -31.83 -0.95
CA GLN A 25 11.22 -31.86 -1.56
C GLN A 25 11.40 -32.16 -3.06
N SER A 26 10.97 -33.34 -3.48
CA SER A 26 10.91 -33.70 -4.89
C SER A 26 9.97 -32.73 -5.60
N LEU A 27 10.39 -32.21 -6.77
CA LEU A 27 9.54 -31.34 -7.58
C LEU A 27 8.22 -32.04 -7.91
N PRO A 28 7.12 -31.27 -8.03
CA PRO A 28 5.88 -31.74 -8.64
C PRO A 28 6.12 -32.51 -9.96
N PRO A 29 5.43 -33.62 -10.20
CA PRO A 29 5.42 -34.30 -11.50
C PRO A 29 5.29 -33.35 -12.69
N GLY A 30 6.16 -33.50 -13.69
CA GLY A 30 6.15 -32.69 -14.92
C GLY A 30 6.83 -31.32 -14.82
N TRP A 31 7.18 -30.86 -13.60
CA TRP A 31 7.89 -29.60 -13.39
C TRP A 31 9.39 -29.75 -13.61
N VAL A 32 10.04 -28.65 -13.99
CA VAL A 32 11.48 -28.61 -14.26
C VAL A 32 12.10 -27.31 -13.77
N GLY A 33 13.34 -27.39 -13.26
CA GLY A 33 14.15 -26.20 -12.95
C GLY A 33 14.71 -25.56 -14.22
N THR A 34 14.59 -24.24 -14.34
CA THR A 34 15.12 -23.43 -15.45
C THR A 34 15.43 -22.01 -14.96
N THR A 35 15.65 -21.05 -15.88
CA THR A 35 15.92 -19.64 -15.55
C THR A 35 15.02 -18.70 -16.34
N LEU A 36 14.81 -17.49 -15.84
CA LEU A 36 14.01 -16.47 -16.56
C LEU A 36 14.56 -16.17 -17.97
N GLY A 37 15.87 -16.27 -18.19
CA GLY A 37 16.48 -16.07 -19.51
C GLY A 37 16.29 -17.22 -20.50
N GLU A 38 15.96 -18.43 -20.02
CA GLU A 38 15.62 -19.56 -20.90
C GLU A 38 14.18 -19.47 -21.42
N VAL A 39 13.26 -18.93 -20.62
CA VAL A 39 11.82 -18.91 -20.92
C VAL A 39 11.32 -17.61 -21.56
N ALA A 40 12.09 -16.52 -21.47
CA ALA A 40 11.71 -15.22 -22.04
C ALA A 40 12.92 -14.45 -22.59
N GLU A 41 12.68 -13.60 -23.57
CA GLU A 41 13.67 -12.63 -24.05
C GLU A 41 13.54 -11.34 -23.26
N TRP A 42 14.64 -10.90 -22.66
CA TRP A 42 14.67 -9.71 -21.81
C TRP A 42 15.52 -8.60 -22.40
N GLY A 43 14.98 -7.38 -22.35
CA GLY A 43 15.68 -6.14 -22.61
C GLY A 43 15.46 -5.11 -21.51
N SER A 44 16.06 -3.95 -21.66
CA SER A 44 15.77 -2.76 -20.85
C SER A 44 15.62 -1.54 -21.73
N GLY A 45 14.96 -0.53 -21.19
CA GLY A 45 14.86 0.77 -21.82
C GLY A 45 16.13 1.61 -21.72
N GLY A 46 15.97 2.91 -21.95
CA GLY A 46 17.03 3.90 -21.92
C GLY A 46 16.47 5.29 -21.65
N THR A 47 17.33 6.20 -21.21
CA THR A 47 16.95 7.59 -20.96
C THR A 47 17.55 8.48 -22.04
N PRO A 48 16.73 9.17 -22.86
CA PRO A 48 17.22 10.24 -23.72
C PRO A 48 17.90 11.31 -22.88
N GLN A 49 18.89 12.01 -23.45
CA GLN A 49 19.65 13.00 -22.70
C GLN A 49 18.71 14.07 -22.12
N ARG A 50 18.59 14.13 -20.79
CA ARG A 50 17.62 15.02 -20.09
C ARG A 50 17.88 16.51 -20.29
N THR A 51 19.09 16.87 -20.74
CA THR A 51 19.46 18.26 -21.02
C THR A 51 19.10 18.70 -22.44
N ASN A 52 18.56 17.80 -23.28
CA ASN A 52 18.05 18.16 -24.60
C ASN A 52 16.52 18.12 -24.57
N ASP A 53 15.90 19.29 -24.48
CA ASP A 53 14.46 19.45 -24.39
C ASP A 53 13.72 18.93 -25.64
N GLU A 54 14.38 18.91 -26.81
CA GLU A 54 13.79 18.41 -28.07
C GLU A 54 13.50 16.90 -28.03
N TYR A 55 14.10 16.17 -27.08
CA TYR A 55 13.84 14.74 -26.88
C TYR A 55 12.55 14.46 -26.09
N TYR A 56 11.94 15.49 -25.51
CA TYR A 56 10.78 15.38 -24.65
C TYR A 56 9.62 16.18 -25.21
N THR A 57 8.40 15.68 -25.01
CA THR A 57 7.18 16.31 -25.51
C THR A 57 6.01 16.00 -24.59
N GLN A 58 4.92 16.74 -24.72
CA GLN A 58 3.64 16.38 -24.09
C GLN A 58 2.83 15.39 -24.94
N ASN A 59 3.02 15.41 -26.26
CA ASN A 59 2.33 14.55 -27.22
C ASN A 59 3.39 13.77 -28.01
N GLY A 60 3.65 12.53 -27.62
CA GLY A 60 4.68 11.69 -28.25
C GLY A 60 4.59 10.26 -27.78
N ILE A 61 5.72 9.54 -27.86
CA ILE A 61 5.81 8.15 -27.43
C ILE A 61 5.76 8.12 -25.90
N PRO A 62 4.81 7.39 -25.28
CA PRO A 62 4.77 7.25 -23.84
C PRO A 62 6.08 6.66 -23.33
N TRP A 63 6.72 7.34 -22.36
CA TRP A 63 7.99 6.91 -21.80
C TRP A 63 7.85 6.64 -20.31
N LEU A 64 7.79 5.36 -19.97
CA LEU A 64 7.51 4.89 -18.62
C LEU A 64 8.76 4.88 -17.75
N THR A 65 8.57 5.32 -16.52
CA THR A 65 9.51 5.20 -15.41
C THR A 65 8.94 4.28 -14.33
N ILE A 66 9.74 3.90 -13.34
CA ILE A 66 9.29 3.04 -12.23
C ILE A 66 8.06 3.64 -11.52
N GLY A 67 7.96 4.97 -11.49
CA GLY A 67 6.84 5.69 -10.89
C GLY A 67 5.51 5.54 -11.64
N ASP A 68 5.53 5.02 -12.86
CA ASP A 68 4.33 4.78 -13.69
C ASP A 68 3.83 3.33 -13.60
N LEU A 69 4.69 2.40 -13.14
CA LEU A 69 4.30 1.01 -12.88
C LEU A 69 3.32 0.92 -11.70
N ASN A 70 2.39 -0.03 -11.71
CA ASN A 70 1.28 -0.13 -10.75
C ASN A 70 0.92 -1.58 -10.35
N ASP A 71 1.76 -2.56 -10.67
CA ASP A 71 1.49 -4.00 -10.49
C ASP A 71 0.23 -4.48 -11.25
N ASP A 72 -0.15 -3.76 -12.30
CA ASP A 72 -1.37 -3.98 -13.10
C ASP A 72 -1.17 -3.45 -14.54
N LEU A 73 -2.26 -3.22 -15.28
CA LEU A 73 -2.29 -2.59 -16.58
C LEU A 73 -1.86 -1.11 -16.49
N VAL A 74 -0.82 -0.75 -17.21
CA VAL A 74 -0.30 0.62 -17.32
C VAL A 74 -0.90 1.26 -18.57
N THR A 75 -1.87 2.15 -18.38
CA THR A 75 -2.63 2.78 -19.48
C THR A 75 -2.20 4.21 -19.80
N SER A 76 -1.29 4.80 -19.02
CA SER A 76 -0.78 6.14 -19.23
C SER A 76 0.66 6.31 -18.73
N ALA A 77 1.34 7.37 -19.19
CA ALA A 77 2.70 7.73 -18.79
C ALA A 77 2.73 9.20 -18.37
N LYS A 78 3.48 9.53 -17.31
CA LYS A 78 3.68 10.92 -16.87
C LYS A 78 4.52 11.76 -17.84
N THR A 79 5.32 11.11 -18.68
CA THR A 79 6.27 11.78 -19.60
C THR A 79 6.27 11.08 -20.94
N HIS A 80 6.50 11.85 -22.00
CA HIS A 80 6.61 11.33 -23.36
C HIS A 80 7.93 11.79 -23.98
N ILE A 81 8.43 10.98 -24.90
CA ILE A 81 9.63 11.27 -25.69
C ILE A 81 9.26 11.46 -27.16
N THR A 82 10.06 12.25 -27.86
CA THR A 82 9.93 12.40 -29.32
C THR A 82 10.56 11.21 -30.04
N GLU A 83 10.25 11.05 -31.33
CA GLU A 83 10.95 10.09 -32.21
C GLU A 83 12.46 10.33 -32.22
N GLU A 84 12.88 11.59 -32.18
CA GLU A 84 14.30 11.95 -32.12
C GLU A 84 14.93 11.51 -30.79
N GLY A 85 14.22 11.67 -29.67
CA GLY A 85 14.64 11.17 -28.36
C GLY A 85 14.76 9.64 -28.32
N LEU A 86 13.85 8.93 -28.99
CA LEU A 86 13.94 7.47 -29.13
C LEU A 86 15.18 7.06 -29.96
N LYS A 87 15.38 7.67 -31.13
CA LYS A 87 16.50 7.36 -32.05
C LYS A 87 17.87 7.65 -31.46
N ASN A 88 17.99 8.70 -30.64
CA ASN A 88 19.26 9.15 -30.05
C ASN A 88 19.47 8.65 -28.62
N SER A 89 18.77 7.58 -28.21
CA SER A 89 18.96 6.97 -26.91
C SER A 89 18.95 5.45 -26.99
N SER A 90 19.20 4.79 -25.85
CA SER A 90 19.02 3.33 -25.74
C SER A 90 17.58 2.93 -25.45
N ALA A 91 16.63 3.89 -25.45
CA ALA A 91 15.22 3.58 -25.32
C ALA A 91 14.75 2.73 -26.51
N LYS A 92 13.76 1.88 -26.27
CA LYS A 92 13.22 0.97 -27.28
C LYS A 92 11.71 1.05 -27.23
N LEU A 93 11.10 1.15 -28.41
CA LEU A 93 9.66 1.02 -28.53
C LEU A 93 9.29 -0.45 -28.30
N VAL A 94 8.39 -0.68 -27.37
CA VAL A 94 7.85 -1.99 -27.03
C VAL A 94 6.33 -1.97 -27.23
N PRO A 95 5.77 -3.06 -27.76
CA PRO A 95 4.34 -3.12 -28.03
C PRO A 95 3.54 -3.19 -26.73
N ALA A 96 2.27 -2.81 -26.81
CA ALA A 96 1.31 -3.08 -25.77
C ALA A 96 1.21 -4.59 -25.45
N GLY A 97 0.87 -4.90 -24.20
CA GLY A 97 0.86 -6.24 -23.64
C GLY A 97 2.23 -6.75 -23.20
N THR A 98 3.27 -5.91 -23.24
CA THR A 98 4.62 -6.23 -22.72
C THR A 98 4.63 -6.17 -21.19
N ILE A 99 5.26 -7.16 -20.55
CA ILE A 99 5.46 -7.17 -19.09
C ILE A 99 6.71 -6.36 -18.76
N PHE A 100 6.59 -5.53 -17.72
CA PHE A 100 7.65 -4.72 -17.13
C PHE A 100 8.01 -5.18 -15.73
N PHE A 101 9.29 -5.08 -15.41
CA PHE A 101 9.85 -5.39 -14.10
C PHE A 101 10.89 -4.33 -13.72
N ALA A 102 10.69 -3.62 -12.62
CA ALA A 102 11.65 -2.65 -12.11
C ALA A 102 12.88 -3.36 -11.54
N MET A 103 14.05 -2.97 -12.00
CA MET A 103 15.34 -3.50 -11.57
C MET A 103 16.06 -2.62 -10.56
N TYR A 104 15.74 -1.32 -10.49
CA TYR A 104 16.48 -0.35 -9.66
C TYR A 104 15.56 0.30 -8.62
N GLY A 105 16.09 0.57 -7.42
CA GLY A 105 15.37 1.26 -6.34
C GLY A 105 14.20 0.43 -5.81
N SER A 106 13.04 0.50 -6.47
CA SER A 106 11.86 -0.32 -6.18
C SER A 106 11.89 -1.64 -6.96
N ILE A 107 12.91 -2.47 -6.70
CA ILE A 107 13.05 -3.79 -7.35
C ILE A 107 11.75 -4.57 -7.20
N GLY A 108 11.27 -5.15 -8.30
CA GLY A 108 10.10 -6.02 -8.30
C GLY A 108 8.75 -5.35 -8.49
N LYS A 109 8.72 -4.02 -8.61
CA LYS A 109 7.53 -3.30 -9.10
C LYS A 109 7.27 -3.67 -10.56
N MET A 110 6.03 -3.97 -10.91
CA MET A 110 5.66 -4.54 -12.21
C MET A 110 4.60 -3.73 -12.93
N GLY A 111 4.37 -4.06 -14.21
CA GLY A 111 3.22 -3.59 -14.95
C GLY A 111 3.09 -4.31 -16.28
N ILE A 112 1.90 -4.29 -16.87
CA ILE A 112 1.65 -4.76 -18.23
C ILE A 112 1.28 -3.55 -19.06
N SER A 113 1.96 -3.31 -20.17
CA SER A 113 1.68 -2.14 -20.99
C SER A 113 0.29 -2.21 -21.62
N GLY A 114 -0.57 -1.20 -21.41
CA GLY A 114 -1.84 -1.06 -22.13
C GLY A 114 -1.70 -0.42 -23.51
N MET A 115 -0.51 0.12 -23.81
CA MET A 115 -0.20 0.91 -25.01
C MET A 115 1.22 0.63 -25.51
N ASP A 116 1.52 0.97 -26.75
CA ASP A 116 2.90 0.97 -27.25
C ASP A 116 3.66 2.08 -26.53
N CYS A 117 4.84 1.77 -26.01
CA CYS A 117 5.60 2.71 -25.20
C CYS A 117 7.11 2.44 -25.25
N ALA A 118 7.89 3.33 -24.64
CA ALA A 118 9.29 3.11 -24.30
C ALA A 118 9.47 3.17 -22.78
N THR A 119 10.60 2.70 -22.28
CA THR A 119 10.90 2.71 -20.84
C THR A 119 12.29 3.30 -20.57
N ASN A 120 12.57 3.67 -19.33
CA ASN A 120 13.91 4.01 -18.89
C ASN A 120 14.77 2.75 -18.61
N GLN A 121 16.07 2.93 -18.36
CA GLN A 121 17.01 1.83 -18.11
C GLN A 121 16.75 1.04 -16.81
N ALA A 122 15.92 1.59 -15.93
CA ALA A 122 15.59 0.97 -14.65
C ALA A 122 14.48 -0.08 -14.77
N ILE A 123 13.81 -0.14 -15.91
CA ILE A 123 12.76 -1.12 -16.21
C ILE A 123 13.31 -2.15 -17.20
N ALA A 124 13.24 -3.41 -16.80
CA ALA A 124 13.34 -4.53 -17.73
C ALA A 124 11.97 -4.76 -18.38
N PHE A 125 11.99 -5.10 -19.66
CA PHE A 125 10.82 -5.58 -20.37
C PHE A 125 11.10 -6.99 -20.89
N CYS A 126 10.07 -7.85 -20.93
CA CYS A 126 10.22 -9.21 -21.42
C CYS A 126 9.20 -9.61 -22.48
N PHE A 127 9.67 -10.43 -23.42
CA PHE A 127 8.86 -11.13 -24.41
C PHE A 127 8.88 -12.63 -24.08
N PRO A 128 7.78 -13.19 -23.52
CA PRO A 128 7.71 -14.60 -23.17
C PRO A 128 7.77 -15.49 -24.41
N LEU A 129 8.53 -16.58 -24.37
CA LEU A 129 8.53 -17.60 -25.42
C LEU A 129 7.25 -18.40 -25.30
N GLN A 130 6.24 -18.08 -26.10
CA GLN A 130 4.87 -18.59 -25.96
C GLN A 130 4.77 -20.13 -26.02
N SER A 131 5.74 -20.80 -26.66
CA SER A 131 5.84 -22.27 -26.70
C SER A 131 6.36 -22.90 -25.41
N VAL A 132 6.76 -22.11 -24.42
CA VAL A 132 7.33 -22.60 -23.14
C VAL A 132 6.68 -21.96 -21.93
N ILE A 133 6.36 -20.66 -21.99
CA ILE A 133 5.77 -19.96 -20.86
C ILE A 133 4.61 -19.05 -21.28
N LYS A 134 3.48 -19.19 -20.56
CA LYS A 134 2.33 -18.29 -20.71
C LYS A 134 2.60 -16.94 -20.07
N LYS A 135 2.16 -15.86 -20.73
CA LYS A 135 2.34 -14.48 -20.25
C LYS A 135 1.74 -14.27 -18.86
N SER A 136 0.52 -14.75 -18.65
CA SER A 136 -0.20 -14.66 -17.36
C SER A 136 0.53 -15.38 -16.24
N PHE A 137 1.01 -16.59 -16.51
CA PHE A 137 1.83 -17.34 -15.57
C PHE A 137 3.14 -16.62 -15.24
N LEU A 138 3.86 -16.10 -16.24
CA LEU A 138 5.10 -15.35 -16.02
C LEU A 138 4.87 -14.10 -15.16
N PHE A 139 3.77 -13.38 -15.36
CA PHE A 139 3.41 -12.23 -14.53
C PHE A 139 3.23 -12.64 -13.06
N TYR A 140 2.46 -13.68 -12.79
CA TYR A 140 2.28 -14.17 -11.42
C TYR A 140 3.56 -14.73 -10.80
N LEU A 141 4.41 -15.37 -11.60
CA LEU A 141 5.71 -15.90 -11.16
C LEU A 141 6.64 -14.76 -10.74
N LEU A 142 6.75 -13.70 -11.55
CA LEU A 142 7.56 -12.54 -11.19
C LEU A 142 7.03 -11.84 -9.92
N LYS A 143 5.70 -11.85 -9.74
CA LYS A 143 5.06 -11.33 -8.53
C LYS A 143 5.40 -12.17 -7.28
N SER A 144 5.47 -13.50 -7.40
CA SER A 144 5.87 -14.38 -6.29
C SER A 144 7.35 -14.31 -5.97
N GLU A 145 8.19 -14.14 -6.98
CA GLU A 145 9.66 -14.08 -6.85
C GLU A 145 10.18 -12.70 -6.46
N ARG A 146 9.30 -11.71 -6.24
CA ARG A 146 9.65 -10.32 -5.92
C ARG A 146 10.67 -10.21 -4.79
N GLU A 147 10.41 -10.84 -3.65
CA GLU A 147 11.30 -10.78 -2.49
C GLU A 147 12.63 -11.49 -2.74
N ASN A 148 12.59 -12.61 -3.48
CA ASN A 148 13.80 -13.36 -3.82
C ASN A 148 14.69 -12.58 -4.79
N LEU A 149 14.10 -11.84 -5.74
CA LEU A 149 14.81 -10.94 -6.65
C LEU A 149 15.29 -9.68 -5.94
N PHE A 150 14.50 -9.13 -5.01
CA PHE A 150 14.90 -8.01 -4.16
C PHE A 150 16.12 -8.36 -3.32
N ALA A 151 16.15 -9.54 -2.68
CA ALA A 151 17.27 -10.01 -1.88
C ALA A 151 18.58 -10.21 -2.67
N GLN A 152 18.50 -10.34 -4.00
CA GLN A 152 19.66 -10.38 -4.89
C GLN A 152 20.19 -8.97 -5.25
N GLY A 153 19.51 -7.92 -4.78
CA GLY A 153 19.86 -6.52 -4.98
C GLY A 153 21.23 -6.19 -4.38
N GLN A 154 22.01 -5.44 -5.15
CA GLN A 154 23.32 -4.95 -4.72
C GLN A 154 23.29 -3.42 -4.58
N GLY A 155 23.98 -2.89 -3.57
CA GLY A 155 24.06 -1.46 -3.27
C GLY A 155 23.71 -1.13 -1.81
N GLY A 156 24.25 -0.02 -1.30
CA GLY A 156 24.04 0.43 0.08
C GLY A 156 22.65 1.06 0.29
N ALA A 157 22.52 2.34 -0.04
CA ALA A 157 21.28 3.10 0.17
C ALA A 157 20.17 2.81 -0.87
N GLN A 158 20.54 2.35 -2.06
CA GLN A 158 19.61 1.91 -3.12
C GLN A 158 20.06 0.54 -3.63
N GLN A 159 19.19 -0.45 -3.52
CA GLN A 159 19.43 -1.77 -4.07
C GLN A 159 19.01 -1.82 -5.54
N ASN A 160 19.86 -2.43 -6.36
CA ASN A 160 19.62 -2.63 -7.79
C ASN A 160 19.99 -4.06 -8.20
N ILE A 161 19.24 -4.65 -9.12
CA ILE A 161 19.64 -5.86 -9.84
C ILE A 161 19.99 -5.54 -11.29
N SER A 162 20.88 -6.32 -11.89
CA SER A 162 21.18 -6.21 -13.33
C SER A 162 20.30 -7.16 -14.15
N GLN A 163 20.16 -6.90 -15.46
CA GLN A 163 19.53 -7.86 -16.38
C GLN A 163 20.21 -9.24 -16.34
N THR A 164 21.51 -9.30 -16.05
CA THR A 164 22.24 -10.57 -15.92
C THR A 164 21.73 -11.37 -14.72
N ILE A 165 21.53 -10.70 -13.57
CA ILE A 165 20.96 -11.31 -12.36
C ILE A 165 19.52 -11.77 -12.64
N LEU A 166 18.71 -10.88 -13.23
CA LEU A 166 17.31 -11.20 -13.58
C LEU A 166 17.22 -12.41 -14.51
N LYS A 167 18.02 -12.47 -15.58
CA LYS A 167 18.06 -13.60 -16.53
C LYS A 167 18.52 -14.91 -15.87
N ALA A 168 19.46 -14.84 -14.94
CA ALA A 168 20.03 -16.00 -14.25
C ALA A 168 19.15 -16.51 -13.09
N HIS A 169 18.14 -15.74 -12.68
CA HIS A 169 17.24 -16.11 -11.60
C HIS A 169 16.56 -17.46 -11.89
N ALA A 170 16.76 -18.42 -10.99
CA ALA A 170 16.26 -19.78 -11.12
C ALA A 170 14.75 -19.82 -10.82
N ILE A 171 14.01 -20.56 -11.63
CA ILE A 171 12.57 -20.73 -11.50
C ILE A 171 12.17 -22.19 -11.66
N LEU A 172 10.99 -22.53 -11.16
CA LEU A 172 10.35 -23.80 -11.43
C LEU A 172 9.27 -23.61 -12.50
N LEU A 173 9.31 -24.44 -13.54
CA LEU A 173 8.42 -24.34 -14.69
C LEU A 173 7.48 -25.55 -14.74
N PRO A 174 6.14 -25.36 -14.61
CA PRO A 174 5.15 -26.39 -14.85
C PRO A 174 4.93 -26.65 -16.34
N PRO A 175 4.28 -27.78 -16.70
CA PRO A 175 3.70 -27.99 -18.03
C PRO A 175 2.83 -26.81 -18.50
N LEU A 176 2.82 -26.53 -19.80
CA LEU A 176 2.05 -25.41 -20.38
C LEU A 176 0.54 -25.45 -20.03
N PRO A 177 -0.17 -26.60 -20.08
CA PRO A 177 -1.57 -26.65 -19.68
C PRO A 177 -1.76 -26.31 -18.20
N GLU A 178 -0.86 -26.79 -17.34
CA GLU A 178 -0.88 -26.49 -15.90
C GLU A 178 -0.62 -25.00 -15.62
N GLN A 179 0.32 -24.36 -16.33
CA GLN A 179 0.55 -22.92 -16.23
C GLN A 179 -0.74 -22.11 -16.46
N LYS A 180 -1.53 -22.50 -17.48
CA LYS A 180 -2.84 -21.88 -17.74
C LYS A 180 -3.81 -22.12 -16.58
N ARG A 181 -3.93 -23.36 -16.10
CA ARG A 181 -4.81 -23.67 -14.95
C ARG A 181 -4.43 -22.87 -13.70
N ILE A 182 -3.13 -22.73 -13.42
CA ILE A 182 -2.61 -21.93 -12.31
C ILE A 182 -2.99 -20.46 -12.49
N ALA A 183 -2.69 -19.88 -13.65
CA ALA A 183 -2.96 -18.47 -13.93
C ALA A 183 -4.47 -18.15 -13.85
N ASP A 184 -5.32 -18.94 -14.51
CA ASP A 184 -6.78 -18.75 -14.50
C ASP A 184 -7.33 -18.83 -13.05
N LYS A 185 -6.77 -19.72 -12.23
CA LYS A 185 -7.14 -19.87 -10.81
C LYS A 185 -6.68 -18.68 -9.98
N LEU A 186 -5.47 -18.19 -10.19
CA LEU A 186 -4.94 -16.99 -9.53
C LEU A 186 -5.75 -15.75 -9.89
N ASP A 187 -6.06 -15.53 -11.18
CA ASP A 187 -6.93 -14.44 -11.65
C ASP A 187 -8.26 -14.45 -10.90
N THR A 188 -8.90 -15.62 -10.83
CA THR A 188 -10.19 -15.78 -10.16
C THR A 188 -10.10 -15.47 -8.66
N LEU A 189 -9.08 -16.00 -7.97
CA LEU A 189 -8.97 -15.86 -6.52
C LEU A 189 -8.51 -14.46 -6.12
N LEU A 190 -7.53 -13.89 -6.80
CA LEU A 190 -7.03 -12.54 -6.54
C LEU A 190 -8.09 -11.49 -6.92
N GLY A 191 -8.82 -11.68 -8.01
CA GLY A 191 -9.97 -10.82 -8.34
C GLY A 191 -11.02 -10.81 -7.23
N ARG A 192 -11.33 -11.97 -6.63
CA ARG A 192 -12.24 -12.04 -5.47
C ARG A 192 -11.68 -11.34 -4.23
N VAL A 193 -10.36 -11.40 -4.02
CA VAL A 193 -9.68 -10.70 -2.92
C VAL A 193 -9.82 -9.19 -3.09
N GLU A 194 -9.52 -8.66 -4.29
CA GLU A 194 -9.62 -7.22 -4.55
C GLU A 194 -11.06 -6.72 -4.42
N THR A 195 -12.04 -7.42 -5.00
CA THR A 195 -13.47 -7.05 -4.82
C THR A 195 -13.89 -7.04 -3.35
N ALA A 196 -13.37 -7.97 -2.53
CA ALA A 196 -13.66 -8.00 -1.11
C ALA A 196 -12.98 -6.85 -0.35
N ARG A 197 -11.74 -6.51 -0.71
CA ARG A 197 -10.99 -5.36 -0.18
C ARG A 197 -11.74 -4.05 -0.45
N GLU A 198 -12.16 -3.81 -1.69
CA GLU A 198 -12.93 -2.61 -2.08
C GLU A 198 -14.24 -2.46 -1.29
N ARG A 199 -14.93 -3.57 -1.01
CA ARG A 199 -16.15 -3.54 -0.18
C ARG A 199 -15.83 -3.16 1.27
N LEU A 200 -14.72 -3.67 1.82
CA LEU A 200 -14.30 -3.35 3.17
C LEU A 200 -13.87 -1.89 3.33
N GLU A 201 -13.30 -1.27 2.30
CA GLU A 201 -12.89 0.16 2.35
C GLU A 201 -14.04 1.13 2.64
N ARG A 202 -15.29 0.70 2.45
CA ARG A 202 -16.49 1.51 2.78
C ARG A 202 -16.82 1.51 4.28
N VAL A 203 -16.32 0.55 5.05
CA VAL A 203 -16.69 0.35 6.46
C VAL A 203 -16.34 1.54 7.35
N PRO A 204 -15.15 2.17 7.28
CA PRO A 204 -14.82 3.32 8.12
C PRO A 204 -15.79 4.49 7.94
N LYS A 205 -16.20 4.76 6.69
CA LYS A 205 -17.18 5.81 6.38
C LYS A 205 -18.55 5.49 6.98
N LEU A 206 -19.01 4.24 6.85
CA LEU A 206 -20.29 3.80 7.42
C LEU A 206 -20.28 3.89 8.96
N LEU A 207 -19.19 3.48 9.62
CA LEU A 207 -19.05 3.58 11.07
C LEU A 207 -19.08 5.04 11.55
N LYS A 208 -18.45 5.96 10.80
CA LYS A 208 -18.54 7.39 11.10
C LYS A 208 -19.98 7.90 11.02
N THR A 209 -20.70 7.60 9.94
CA THR A 209 -22.11 7.99 9.78
C THR A 209 -23.00 7.38 10.86
N PHE A 210 -22.79 6.10 11.18
CA PHE A 210 -23.52 5.40 12.23
C PHE A 210 -23.34 6.07 13.61
N ARG A 211 -22.09 6.39 14.00
CA ARG A 211 -21.83 7.09 15.27
C ARG A 211 -22.56 8.44 15.31
N GLN A 212 -22.55 9.20 14.21
CA GLN A 212 -23.27 10.47 14.15
C GLN A 212 -24.79 10.29 14.26
N SER A 213 -25.38 9.32 13.58
CA SER A 213 -26.83 9.06 13.69
C SER A 213 -27.24 8.63 15.10
N VAL A 214 -26.38 7.86 15.79
CA VAL A 214 -26.62 7.48 17.19
C VAL A 214 -26.60 8.70 18.10
N LEU A 215 -25.64 9.61 17.92
CA LEU A 215 -25.57 10.87 18.68
C LEU A 215 -26.78 11.76 18.41
N SER A 216 -27.21 11.88 17.16
CA SER A 216 -28.40 12.64 16.79
C SER A 216 -29.66 12.06 17.46
N ALA A 217 -29.84 10.73 17.42
CA ALA A 217 -30.96 10.06 18.08
C ALA A 217 -30.91 10.17 19.62
N ALA A 218 -29.71 10.27 20.20
CA ALA A 218 -29.50 10.42 21.64
C ALA A 218 -29.97 11.79 22.16
N VAL A 219 -29.93 12.84 21.32
CA VAL A 219 -30.29 14.22 21.68
C VAL A 219 -31.61 14.69 21.05
N SER A 220 -32.38 13.78 20.46
CA SER A 220 -33.69 14.06 19.87
C SER A 220 -34.83 13.32 20.59
N GLY A 221 -34.51 12.56 21.63
CA GLY A 221 -35.43 11.68 22.32
C GLY A 221 -35.86 10.44 21.52
N GLU A 222 -35.38 10.26 20.28
CA GLU A 222 -35.76 9.10 19.45
C GLU A 222 -35.20 7.79 20.01
N LEU A 223 -33.98 7.81 20.56
CA LEU A 223 -33.30 6.62 21.07
C LEU A 223 -34.03 5.97 22.26
N THR A 224 -34.81 6.74 23.02
CA THR A 224 -35.55 6.31 24.22
C THR A 224 -37.07 6.33 24.05
N ARG A 225 -37.60 6.59 22.84
CA ARG A 225 -39.05 6.65 22.57
C ARG A 225 -39.82 5.42 23.09
N GLU A 226 -39.34 4.22 22.80
CA GLU A 226 -39.98 2.98 23.28
C GLU A 226 -39.90 2.82 24.80
N TRP A 227 -38.80 3.27 25.41
CA TRP A 227 -38.62 3.21 26.86
C TRP A 227 -39.62 4.11 27.61
N ARG A 228 -39.99 5.25 27.01
CA ARG A 228 -41.02 6.16 27.55
C ARG A 228 -42.46 5.63 27.42
N GLY A 229 -42.67 4.47 26.80
CA GLY A 229 -44.01 3.89 26.57
C GLY A 229 -44.52 3.99 25.13
N GLY A 230 -43.66 4.37 24.17
CA GLY A 230 -44.00 4.44 22.74
C GLY A 230 -44.24 5.86 22.23
N GLY A 231 -44.79 5.99 21.02
CA GLY A 231 -44.93 7.27 20.31
C GLY A 231 -45.87 8.31 20.93
N GLU A 232 -46.58 7.97 22.00
CA GLU A 232 -47.55 8.85 22.68
C GLU A 232 -46.94 9.65 23.84
N ALA A 233 -45.76 9.27 24.34
CA ALA A 233 -45.10 9.97 25.44
C ALA A 233 -44.23 11.14 24.92
N GLU A 234 -44.57 12.36 25.33
CA GLU A 234 -43.77 13.55 25.07
C GLU A 234 -42.38 13.44 25.73
N TRP A 235 -41.38 14.06 25.10
CA TRP A 235 -40.03 14.08 25.63
C TRP A 235 -39.90 15.25 26.60
N GLU A 236 -39.76 14.94 27.89
CA GLU A 236 -39.57 15.94 28.93
C GLU A 236 -38.12 16.45 28.88
N GLU A 237 -37.95 17.76 28.72
CA GLU A 237 -36.64 18.41 28.72
C GLU A 237 -36.71 19.78 29.39
N ASP A 238 -35.68 20.09 30.18
CA ASP A 238 -35.47 21.41 30.75
C ASP A 238 -34.21 22.02 30.12
N THR A 239 -34.25 23.33 29.84
CA THR A 239 -33.09 24.02 29.25
C THR A 239 -32.14 24.51 30.33
N PHE A 240 -30.89 24.06 30.27
CA PHE A 240 -29.83 24.47 31.20
C PHE A 240 -28.69 25.16 30.46
N ARG A 241 -28.17 26.23 31.07
CA ARG A 241 -26.87 26.81 30.68
C ARG A 241 -25.73 25.89 31.10
N LEU A 242 -24.66 25.87 30.34
CA LEU A 242 -23.52 24.99 30.59
C LEU A 242 -22.85 25.24 31.95
N ASP A 243 -22.86 26.47 32.46
CA ASP A 243 -22.40 26.81 33.81
C ASP A 243 -23.31 26.33 34.95
N LYS A 244 -24.55 25.92 34.63
CA LYS A 244 -25.47 25.22 35.56
C LYS A 244 -25.35 23.71 35.46
N ILE A 245 -24.93 23.20 34.30
CA ILE A 245 -24.64 21.78 34.07
C ILE A 245 -23.37 21.36 34.83
N GLY A 246 -22.36 22.21 34.89
CA GLY A 246 -21.12 21.89 35.60
C GLY A 246 -20.15 23.05 35.77
N LEU A 247 -19.09 22.80 36.54
CA LEU A 247 -18.00 23.76 36.75
C LEU A 247 -17.12 23.83 35.49
N ILE A 248 -17.03 25.03 34.92
CA ILE A 248 -16.18 25.29 33.74
C ILE A 248 -14.75 25.65 34.16
N ILE A 249 -13.80 24.80 33.76
CA ILE A 249 -12.36 24.95 33.98
C ILE A 249 -11.66 25.22 32.64
N THR A 250 -10.91 26.32 32.55
CA THR A 250 -10.09 26.62 31.38
C THR A 250 -8.74 25.92 31.47
N GLY A 251 -8.24 25.39 30.36
CA GLY A 251 -6.92 24.78 30.33
C GLY A 251 -5.77 25.78 30.56
N GLY A 252 -4.60 25.25 30.85
CA GLY A 252 -3.38 26.01 31.11
C GLY A 252 -2.15 25.19 30.78
N THR A 253 -1.15 25.83 30.21
CA THR A 253 0.10 25.16 29.84
C THR A 253 1.17 25.44 30.89
N PRO A 254 1.64 24.43 31.65
CA PRO A 254 2.70 24.62 32.63
C PRO A 254 3.99 25.11 31.97
N LYS A 255 4.77 25.91 32.72
CA LYS A 255 6.11 26.36 32.30
C LYS A 255 7.00 25.16 32.01
N LYS A 256 7.85 25.25 30.97
CA LYS A 256 8.73 24.15 30.55
C LYS A 256 9.60 23.63 31.69
N GLU A 257 10.11 24.51 32.55
CA GLU A 257 10.97 24.13 33.69
C GLU A 257 10.26 23.19 34.68
N LEU A 258 8.95 23.34 34.86
CA LEU A 258 8.16 22.55 35.82
C LEU A 258 7.72 21.20 35.25
N ARG A 259 7.93 20.95 33.95
CA ARG A 259 7.59 19.68 33.30
C ARG A 259 8.64 18.58 33.54
N GLY A 260 9.76 18.91 34.17
CA GLY A 260 10.75 17.93 34.63
C GLY A 260 10.26 17.13 35.84
N GLY A 261 10.82 15.92 36.03
CA GLY A 261 10.47 15.00 37.13
C GLY A 261 9.84 13.69 36.64
N GLN A 262 9.38 12.85 37.56
CA GLN A 262 8.61 11.64 37.23
C GLN A 262 7.22 12.06 36.75
N ALA A 263 7.04 12.11 35.43
CA ALA A 263 5.81 12.56 34.80
C ALA A 263 4.76 11.45 34.80
N THR A 264 3.68 11.64 35.54
CA THR A 264 2.59 10.66 35.73
C THR A 264 1.22 11.20 35.41
N ILE A 265 1.05 12.54 35.34
CA ILE A 265 -0.25 13.18 35.16
C ILE A 265 -0.49 13.47 33.67
N PRO A 266 -1.59 13.00 33.08
CA PRO A 266 -1.96 13.29 31.69
C PRO A 266 -2.07 14.79 31.39
N PHE A 267 -1.43 15.23 30.29
CA PHE A 267 -1.61 16.56 29.72
C PHE A 267 -2.35 16.48 28.38
N TYR A 268 -3.67 16.67 28.43
CA TYR A 268 -4.56 16.57 27.28
C TYR A 268 -4.46 17.81 26.39
N LYS A 269 -4.19 17.60 25.10
CA LYS A 269 -4.19 18.63 24.06
C LYS A 269 -5.31 18.34 23.04
N PRO A 270 -5.62 19.28 22.12
CA PRO A 270 -6.69 19.06 21.13
C PRO A 270 -6.54 17.78 20.29
N THR A 271 -5.32 17.24 20.16
CA THR A 271 -5.03 15.97 19.48
C THR A 271 -5.54 14.75 20.26
N GLU A 272 -5.50 14.76 21.60
CA GLU A 272 -6.00 13.65 22.41
C GLU A 272 -7.52 13.50 22.32
N LEU A 273 -8.24 14.58 22.01
CA LEU A 273 -9.70 14.57 21.86
C LEU A 273 -10.13 13.82 20.58
N ASP A 274 -9.22 13.51 19.65
CA ASP A 274 -9.51 12.61 18.51
C ASP A 274 -9.85 11.18 18.96
N LYS A 275 -9.49 10.80 20.19
CA LYS A 275 -9.92 9.53 20.83
C LYS A 275 -11.41 9.54 21.22
N GLY A 276 -12.06 10.71 21.21
CA GLY A 276 -13.49 10.87 21.42
C GLY A 276 -13.99 10.41 22.78
N TYR A 277 -14.88 9.42 22.80
CA TYR A 277 -15.66 9.04 23.97
C TYR A 277 -14.84 8.43 25.12
N ARG A 278 -13.63 7.94 24.83
CA ARG A 278 -12.74 7.30 25.82
C ARG A 278 -11.33 7.84 25.69
N VAL A 279 -11.08 9.00 26.30
CA VAL A 279 -9.73 9.58 26.37
C VAL A 279 -8.99 9.01 27.58
N GLU A 280 -8.39 7.84 27.39
CA GLU A 280 -7.72 7.09 28.48
C GLU A 280 -6.27 7.53 28.71
N THR A 281 -5.59 8.03 27.68
CA THR A 281 -4.16 8.38 27.75
C THR A 281 -3.87 9.71 27.05
N ALA A 282 -2.80 10.38 27.45
CA ALA A 282 -2.25 11.55 26.78
C ALA A 282 -0.82 11.26 26.27
N THR A 283 -0.44 11.88 25.15
CA THR A 283 0.90 11.69 24.57
C THR A 283 1.98 12.33 25.44
N GLU A 284 1.65 13.41 26.14
CA GLU A 284 2.53 14.07 27.11
C GLU A 284 1.98 13.86 28.53
N LEU A 285 2.87 13.49 29.45
CA LEU A 285 2.62 13.47 30.88
C LEU A 285 3.39 14.62 31.53
N VAL A 286 2.92 15.09 32.68
CA VAL A 286 3.59 16.11 33.49
C VAL A 286 3.76 15.64 34.94
N SER A 287 4.67 16.29 35.66
CA SER A 287 4.82 16.09 37.10
C SER A 287 3.61 16.66 37.86
N GLU A 288 3.39 16.17 39.07
CA GLU A 288 2.35 16.68 39.98
C GLU A 288 2.54 18.18 40.28
N ALA A 289 3.79 18.62 40.47
CA ALA A 289 4.11 20.03 40.66
C ALA A 289 3.71 20.90 39.44
N ALA A 290 3.93 20.41 38.22
CA ALA A 290 3.45 21.10 37.02
C ALA A 290 1.92 21.13 36.96
N ALA A 291 1.25 20.03 37.29
CA ALA A 291 -0.21 19.98 37.30
C ALA A 291 -0.83 20.95 38.30
N MET A 292 -0.26 21.04 39.51
CA MET A 292 -0.69 21.98 40.56
C MET A 292 -0.37 23.45 40.23
N SER A 293 0.56 23.71 39.31
CA SER A 293 0.83 25.07 38.83
C SER A 293 -0.24 25.63 37.89
N VAL A 294 -1.16 24.77 37.44
CA VAL A 294 -2.29 25.12 36.58
C VAL A 294 -3.60 24.64 37.21
N ARG A 295 -4.65 24.46 36.40
CA ARG A 295 -5.97 24.01 36.87
C ARG A 295 -6.17 22.53 36.53
N PRO A 296 -6.01 21.61 37.49
CA PRO A 296 -6.28 20.20 37.28
C PRO A 296 -7.76 19.93 37.10
N ILE A 297 -8.06 18.83 36.41
CA ILE A 297 -9.41 18.28 36.23
C ILE A 297 -9.46 16.85 36.79
N PRO A 298 -10.59 16.44 37.40
CA PRO A 298 -10.79 15.04 37.80
C PRO A 298 -10.99 14.13 36.57
N ASP A 299 -11.12 12.82 36.82
CA ASP A 299 -11.61 11.90 35.80
C ASP A 299 -13.08 12.19 35.46
N ARG A 300 -13.60 11.54 34.40
CA ARG A 300 -14.97 11.77 33.89
C ARG A 300 -15.28 13.24 33.60
N THR A 301 -14.28 14.02 33.19
CA THR A 301 -14.45 15.42 32.81
C THR A 301 -14.64 15.53 31.30
N VAL A 302 -15.65 16.29 30.87
CA VAL A 302 -15.88 16.57 29.44
C VAL A 302 -14.96 17.70 29.00
N MET A 303 -14.20 17.50 27.93
CA MET A 303 -13.21 18.43 27.40
C MET A 303 -13.62 18.88 26.00
N VAL A 304 -13.60 20.18 25.73
CA VAL A 304 -13.96 20.76 24.43
C VAL A 304 -12.85 21.68 23.94
N THR A 305 -12.39 21.46 22.71
CA THR A 305 -11.47 22.42 22.05
C THR A 305 -12.25 23.67 21.66
N CYS A 306 -11.85 24.82 22.18
CA CYS A 306 -12.52 26.10 22.00
C CYS A 306 -11.68 27.13 21.21
N ILE A 307 -10.46 26.78 20.78
CA ILE A 307 -9.53 27.70 20.09
C ILE A 307 -8.86 27.00 18.90
N GLY A 308 -8.93 27.64 17.72
CA GLY A 308 -8.16 27.25 16.53
C GLY A 308 -8.95 26.38 15.54
N ALA A 309 -8.27 25.88 14.51
CA ALA A 309 -8.89 25.14 13.40
C ALA A 309 -9.59 23.84 13.82
N THR A 310 -9.30 23.33 15.02
CA THR A 310 -9.91 22.11 15.60
C THR A 310 -10.98 22.43 16.64
N ILE A 311 -11.56 23.64 16.62
CA ILE A 311 -12.69 24.01 17.50
C ILE A 311 -13.83 22.99 17.37
N GLY A 312 -14.49 22.67 18.49
CA GLY A 312 -15.61 21.72 18.54
C GLY A 312 -15.22 20.28 18.85
N LYS A 313 -13.94 19.89 18.78
CA LYS A 313 -13.54 18.54 19.24
C LYS A 313 -13.92 18.33 20.70
N VAL A 314 -14.56 17.20 21.01
CA VAL A 314 -15.02 16.82 22.35
C VAL A 314 -14.36 15.52 22.77
N GLY A 315 -13.92 15.42 24.03
CA GLY A 315 -13.41 14.20 24.63
C GLY A 315 -13.92 14.01 26.06
N LEU A 316 -14.04 12.77 26.52
CA LEU A 316 -14.36 12.44 27.91
C LEU A 316 -13.15 11.78 28.57
N SER A 317 -12.61 12.41 29.62
CA SER A 317 -11.43 11.89 30.32
C SER A 317 -11.78 10.63 31.12
N ARG A 318 -10.88 9.64 31.11
CA ARG A 318 -10.96 8.45 31.98
C ARG A 318 -9.92 8.45 33.09
N GLN A 319 -9.10 9.51 33.15
CA GLN A 319 -8.12 9.76 34.20
C GLN A 319 -8.12 11.24 34.52
N ALA A 320 -7.79 11.59 35.78
CA ALA A 320 -7.54 12.96 36.17
C ALA A 320 -6.32 13.51 35.42
N GLY A 321 -6.26 14.82 35.19
CA GLY A 321 -5.18 15.41 34.42
C GLY A 321 -5.22 16.93 34.35
N ILE A 322 -4.53 17.48 33.37
CA ILE A 322 -4.59 18.90 33.00
C ILE A 322 -4.87 19.05 31.51
N THR A 323 -5.42 20.20 31.11
CA THR A 323 -5.78 20.47 29.72
C THR A 323 -5.01 21.66 29.15
N ASN A 324 -4.75 21.63 27.86
CA ASN A 324 -4.10 22.71 27.12
C ASN A 324 -4.96 24.00 27.09
N GLN A 325 -4.34 25.17 26.91
CA GLN A 325 -5.04 26.46 26.88
C GLN A 325 -6.15 26.57 25.82
N GLN A 326 -6.13 25.71 24.80
CA GLN A 326 -7.16 25.65 23.77
C GLN A 326 -8.44 24.92 24.23
N ILE A 327 -8.44 24.29 25.41
CA ILE A 327 -9.52 23.41 25.87
C ILE A 327 -10.25 24.06 27.06
N ASN A 328 -11.58 24.08 26.99
CA ASN A 328 -12.44 24.25 28.16
C ASN A 328 -12.93 22.89 28.62
N SER A 329 -13.03 22.72 29.94
CA SER A 329 -13.42 21.46 30.58
C SER A 329 -14.66 21.69 31.44
N ILE A 330 -15.56 20.71 31.48
CA ILE A 330 -16.81 20.73 32.24
C ILE A 330 -16.75 19.58 33.25
N VAL A 331 -16.61 19.92 34.53
CA VAL A 331 -16.81 18.98 35.63
C VAL A 331 -18.30 19.01 35.95
N CYS A 332 -19.04 18.00 35.48
CA CYS A 332 -20.50 17.99 35.54
C CYS A 332 -20.99 17.87 36.99
N ASN A 333 -22.08 18.57 37.31
CA ASN A 333 -22.86 18.26 38.49
C ASN A 333 -23.74 17.05 38.18
N GLU A 334 -23.42 15.88 38.74
CA GLU A 334 -24.13 14.63 38.46
C GLU A 334 -25.59 14.63 38.98
N ASP A 335 -25.97 15.59 39.82
CA ASP A 335 -27.37 15.84 40.20
C ASP A 335 -28.19 16.54 39.09
N VAL A 336 -27.51 17.04 38.04
CA VAL A 336 -28.12 17.75 36.89
C VAL A 336 -27.89 16.97 35.60
N ALA A 337 -26.64 16.57 35.33
CA ALA A 337 -26.30 15.88 34.11
C ALA A 337 -25.17 14.87 34.26
N LEU A 338 -25.33 13.72 33.61
CA LEU A 338 -24.28 12.72 33.51
C LEU A 338 -23.17 13.18 32.55
N PRO A 339 -21.88 13.08 32.90
CA PRO A 339 -20.77 13.46 32.03
C PRO A 339 -20.81 12.78 30.65
N GLU A 340 -21.20 11.51 30.63
CA GLU A 340 -21.37 10.72 29.41
C GLU A 340 -22.44 11.33 28.49
N TYR A 341 -23.57 11.77 29.05
CA TYR A 341 -24.64 12.43 28.28
C TYR A 341 -24.18 13.80 27.75
N VAL A 342 -23.51 14.60 28.59
CA VAL A 342 -22.95 15.90 28.18
C VAL A 342 -21.94 15.75 27.05
N TYR A 343 -21.12 14.68 27.08
CA TYR A 343 -20.26 14.34 25.95
C TYR A 343 -21.06 14.08 24.66
N PHE A 344 -22.13 13.29 24.72
CA PHE A 344 -22.95 13.00 23.53
C PHE A 344 -23.62 14.25 22.99
N LEU A 345 -24.17 15.07 23.90
CA LEU A 345 -24.79 16.35 23.59
C LEU A 345 -23.84 17.28 22.83
N LEU A 346 -22.63 17.50 23.38
CA LEU A 346 -21.65 18.40 22.76
C LEU A 346 -21.04 17.80 21.48
N SER A 347 -21.04 16.48 21.32
CA SER A 347 -20.58 15.79 20.11
C SER A 347 -21.65 15.70 19.01
N SER A 348 -22.92 15.89 19.35
CA SER A 348 -24.05 15.89 18.40
C SER A 348 -24.05 17.15 17.52
N ASP A 349 -24.84 17.13 16.43
CA ASP A 349 -24.99 18.29 15.56
C ASP A 349 -25.51 19.53 16.32
N LEU A 350 -26.42 19.34 17.28
CA LEU A 350 -26.92 20.42 18.15
C LEU A 350 -25.79 21.09 18.93
N GLY A 351 -24.92 20.29 19.56
CA GLY A 351 -23.77 20.77 20.32
C GLY A 351 -22.73 21.46 19.43
N GLN A 352 -22.42 20.86 18.29
CA GLN A 352 -21.44 21.39 17.34
C GLN A 352 -21.89 22.72 16.73
N SER A 353 -23.14 22.84 16.31
CA SER A 353 -23.72 24.11 15.83
C SER A 353 -23.63 25.20 16.90
N ALA A 354 -24.04 24.90 18.14
CA ALA A 354 -23.96 25.86 19.24
C ALA A 354 -22.52 26.36 19.49
N ILE A 355 -21.52 25.47 19.42
CA ILE A 355 -20.11 25.82 19.58
C ILE A 355 -19.62 26.71 18.43
N ILE A 356 -19.93 26.33 17.18
CA ILE A 356 -19.46 27.01 15.97
C ILE A 356 -20.09 28.39 15.85
N ASP A 357 -21.41 28.51 16.05
CA ASP A 357 -22.16 29.75 15.87
C ASP A 357 -21.78 30.81 16.91
N ASN A 358 -21.31 30.40 18.09
CA ASN A 358 -20.88 31.30 19.16
C ASN A 358 -19.37 31.61 19.14
N ALA A 359 -18.61 30.94 18.28
CA ALA A 359 -17.19 31.23 18.08
C ALA A 359 -16.99 32.55 17.32
N SER A 360 -15.89 33.26 17.58
CA SER A 360 -15.58 34.49 16.85
C SER A 360 -15.30 34.23 15.36
N SER A 361 -15.83 35.08 14.48
CA SER A 361 -15.59 35.05 13.03
C SER A 361 -14.22 35.62 12.62
N THR A 362 -13.17 35.29 13.38
CA THR A 362 -11.78 35.70 13.15
C THR A 362 -10.99 34.62 12.41
N THR A 363 -9.81 34.93 11.87
CA THR A 363 -8.95 33.98 11.14
C THR A 363 -8.66 32.68 11.91
N LEU A 364 -8.63 32.76 13.24
CA LEU A 364 -8.72 31.60 14.13
C LEU A 364 -10.00 31.73 14.96
N PRO A 365 -10.93 30.77 14.92
CA PRO A 365 -12.15 30.83 15.72
C PRO A 365 -11.82 30.63 17.20
N ILE A 366 -12.43 31.44 18.05
CA ILE A 366 -12.26 31.40 19.51
C ILE A 366 -13.64 31.44 20.17
N LEU A 367 -13.89 30.46 21.03
CA LEU A 367 -15.02 30.44 21.95
C LEU A 367 -14.50 30.64 23.38
N ASN A 368 -14.56 31.88 23.87
CA ASN A 368 -14.06 32.21 25.21
C ASN A 368 -14.91 31.57 26.32
N LYS A 369 -14.38 31.55 27.56
CA LYS A 369 -15.07 30.96 28.72
C LYS A 369 -16.47 31.53 28.93
N SER A 370 -16.68 32.84 28.81
CA SER A 370 -18.00 33.46 29.07
C SER A 370 -19.04 32.93 28.09
N ARG A 371 -18.76 33.03 26.79
CA ARG A 371 -19.67 32.54 25.74
C ARG A 371 -19.88 31.03 25.82
N PHE A 372 -18.82 30.26 26.11
CA PHE A 372 -18.93 28.83 26.34
C PHE A 372 -19.85 28.49 27.52
N SER A 373 -19.77 29.25 28.60
CA SER A 373 -20.59 29.08 29.82
C SER A 373 -22.06 29.44 29.59
N GLU A 374 -22.34 30.32 28.63
CA GLU A 374 -23.68 30.79 28.29
C GLU A 374 -24.43 29.86 27.31
N LEU A 375 -23.74 28.91 26.68
CA LEU A 375 -24.38 27.90 25.83
C LEU A 375 -25.47 27.17 26.61
N SER A 376 -26.64 27.06 26.00
CA SER A 376 -27.84 26.49 26.64
C SER A 376 -28.33 25.29 25.86
N PHE A 377 -28.69 24.23 26.57
CA PHE A 377 -29.09 22.96 25.96
C PHE A 377 -30.29 22.35 26.68
N PRO A 378 -31.19 21.68 25.94
CA PRO A 378 -32.22 20.85 26.55
C PRO A 378 -31.59 19.59 27.16
N LEU A 379 -31.95 19.28 28.40
CA LEU A 379 -31.56 18.07 29.10
C LEU A 379 -32.80 17.29 29.54
N PRO A 380 -32.89 15.99 29.26
CA PRO A 380 -33.92 15.15 29.82
C PRO A 380 -33.64 14.85 31.31
N PRO A 381 -34.61 14.31 32.06
CA PRO A 381 -34.42 13.87 33.43
C PRO A 381 -33.27 12.87 33.59
N LEU A 382 -32.60 12.86 34.74
CA LEU A 382 -31.47 11.96 35.03
C LEU A 382 -31.72 10.47 34.72
N PRO A 383 -32.90 9.88 35.05
CA PRO A 383 -33.17 8.48 34.70
C PRO A 383 -33.14 8.23 33.19
N GLU A 384 -33.62 9.18 32.40
CA GLU A 384 -33.61 9.08 30.94
C GLU A 384 -32.21 9.33 30.38
N GLN A 385 -31.43 10.28 30.92
CA GLN A 385 -30.02 10.44 30.57
C GLN A 385 -29.26 9.13 30.78
N ALA A 386 -29.48 8.44 31.90
CA ALA A 386 -28.84 7.16 32.19
C ALA A 386 -29.20 6.08 31.16
N GLU A 387 -30.47 6.00 30.74
CA GLU A 387 -30.89 5.05 29.71
C GLU A 387 -30.32 5.40 28.33
N ILE A 388 -30.26 6.69 27.96
CA ILE A 388 -29.59 7.16 26.74
C ILE A 388 -28.13 6.71 26.77
N VAL A 389 -27.43 6.96 27.87
CA VAL A 389 -26.02 6.56 28.03
C VAL A 389 -25.85 5.07 27.83
N ARG A 390 -26.66 4.25 28.50
CA ARG A 390 -26.62 2.79 28.36
C ARG A 390 -26.81 2.33 26.92
N ARG A 391 -27.75 2.94 26.18
CA ARG A 391 -28.04 2.60 24.77
C ARG A 391 -26.92 3.04 23.82
N VAL A 392 -26.44 4.28 23.97
CA VAL A 392 -25.34 4.81 23.14
C VAL A 392 -24.06 4.00 23.35
N GLU A 393 -23.70 3.69 24.61
CA GLU A 393 -22.53 2.86 24.92
C GLU A 393 -22.64 1.47 24.29
N ALA A 394 -23.81 0.84 24.35
CA ALA A 394 -24.02 -0.47 23.72
C ALA A 394 -23.86 -0.42 22.19
N LEU A 395 -24.35 0.64 21.54
CA LEU A 395 -24.25 0.86 20.10
C LEU A 395 -22.81 1.21 19.67
N PHE A 396 -22.11 2.04 20.45
CA PHE A 396 -20.71 2.37 20.21
C PHE A 396 -19.82 1.14 20.39
N ALA A 397 -20.05 0.33 21.42
CA ALA A 397 -19.35 -0.93 21.60
C ALA A 397 -19.58 -1.91 20.42
N LEU A 398 -20.77 -1.89 19.81
CA LEU A 398 -21.02 -2.64 18.57
C LEU A 398 -20.20 -2.09 17.39
N ALA A 399 -20.16 -0.76 17.22
CA ALA A 399 -19.33 -0.12 16.20
C ALA A 399 -17.85 -0.48 16.35
N ASP A 400 -17.33 -0.44 17.58
CA ASP A 400 -15.93 -0.78 17.89
C ASP A 400 -15.63 -2.25 17.57
N ARG A 401 -16.55 -3.18 17.83
CA ARG A 401 -16.40 -4.59 17.42
C ARG A 401 -16.36 -4.76 15.91
N VAL A 402 -17.19 -4.01 15.17
CA VAL A 402 -17.18 -4.02 13.70
C VAL A 402 -15.86 -3.46 13.18
N GLU A 403 -15.35 -2.37 13.77
CA GLU A 403 -14.06 -1.76 13.43
C GLU A 403 -12.89 -2.72 13.67
N ALA A 404 -12.86 -3.39 14.82
CA ALA A 404 -11.85 -4.40 15.12
C ALA A 404 -11.90 -5.59 14.14
N ARG A 405 -13.11 -6.05 13.78
CA ARG A 405 -13.29 -7.14 12.81
C ARG A 405 -12.89 -6.72 11.40
N TYR A 406 -13.14 -5.47 11.03
CA TYR A 406 -12.66 -4.87 9.78
C TYR A 406 -11.12 -4.84 9.74
N ALA A 407 -10.47 -4.35 10.80
CA ALA A 407 -9.01 -4.30 10.88
C ALA A 407 -8.38 -5.69 10.78
N ALA A 408 -8.95 -6.69 11.47
CA ALA A 408 -8.52 -8.08 11.36
C ALA A 408 -8.74 -8.65 9.96
N GLY A 409 -9.85 -8.32 9.31
CA GLY A 409 -10.14 -8.73 7.93
C GLY A 409 -9.16 -8.15 6.91
N LEU A 410 -8.77 -6.88 7.07
CA LEU A 410 -7.79 -6.23 6.23
C LEU A 410 -6.41 -6.89 6.36
N ALA A 411 -5.95 -7.14 7.59
CA ALA A 411 -4.70 -7.86 7.85
C ALA A 411 -4.70 -9.27 7.27
N ALA A 412 -5.85 -9.97 7.30
CA ALA A 412 -5.97 -11.30 6.67
C ALA A 412 -5.76 -11.24 5.15
N PHE A 413 -6.26 -10.19 4.47
CA PHE A 413 -6.03 -10.03 3.03
C PHE A 413 -4.57 -9.79 2.67
N ASP A 414 -3.82 -9.07 3.49
CA ASP A 414 -2.39 -8.84 3.27
C ASP A 414 -1.58 -10.16 3.31
N SER A 415 -2.05 -11.16 4.07
CA SER A 415 -1.44 -12.50 4.12
C SER A 415 -1.92 -13.46 3.02
N LEU A 416 -3.13 -13.25 2.49
CA LEU A 416 -3.79 -14.20 1.59
C LEU A 416 -3.14 -14.21 0.20
N THR A 417 -2.82 -13.04 -0.36
CA THR A 417 -2.18 -12.95 -1.69
C THR A 417 -0.82 -13.68 -1.72
N PRO A 418 0.11 -13.44 -0.77
CA PRO A 418 1.34 -14.22 -0.67
C PRO A 418 1.10 -15.72 -0.52
N ALA A 419 0.14 -16.12 0.32
CA ALA A 419 -0.17 -17.54 0.53
C ALA A 419 -0.69 -18.23 -0.75
N LEU A 420 -1.54 -17.55 -1.52
CA LEU A 420 -2.05 -18.05 -2.81
C LEU A 420 -0.92 -18.22 -3.84
N LEU A 421 -0.02 -17.22 -3.94
CA LEU A 421 1.14 -17.30 -4.81
C LEU A 421 2.07 -18.44 -4.38
N GLN A 422 2.37 -18.59 -3.09
CA GLN A 422 3.20 -19.69 -2.59
C GLN A 422 2.60 -21.06 -2.92
N LYS A 423 1.28 -21.25 -2.75
CA LYS A 423 0.61 -22.51 -3.15
C LYS A 423 0.66 -22.75 -4.66
N ALA A 424 0.52 -21.69 -5.46
CA ALA A 424 0.62 -21.78 -6.92
C ALA A 424 1.98 -22.31 -7.37
N PHE A 425 3.06 -21.72 -6.86
CA PHE A 425 4.42 -22.03 -7.30
C PHE A 425 5.06 -23.24 -6.58
N ARG A 426 4.31 -23.90 -5.69
CA ARG A 426 4.62 -25.24 -5.15
C ARG A 426 3.85 -26.37 -5.85
N GLY A 427 2.97 -26.06 -6.80
CA GLY A 427 2.12 -27.06 -7.45
C GLY A 427 0.98 -27.56 -6.58
N GLU A 428 0.55 -26.77 -5.59
CA GLU A 428 -0.52 -27.12 -4.63
C GLU A 428 -1.85 -26.42 -4.93
N LEU A 429 -1.86 -25.43 -5.84
CA LEU A 429 -3.06 -24.61 -6.11
C LEU A 429 -4.08 -25.30 -7.03
N VAL A 430 -3.61 -26.12 -7.96
CA VAL A 430 -4.43 -26.85 -8.93
C VAL A 430 -4.05 -28.32 -8.97
N PRO A 431 -4.96 -29.24 -9.33
CA PRO A 431 -4.62 -30.63 -9.54
C PRO A 431 -3.58 -30.79 -10.66
N GLN A 432 -2.65 -31.73 -10.47
CA GLN A 432 -1.71 -32.13 -11.50
C GLN A 432 -2.35 -33.16 -12.43
N ASP A 433 -2.05 -33.05 -13.73
CA ASP A 433 -2.56 -33.94 -14.76
C ASP A 433 -1.40 -34.77 -15.35
N PRO A 434 -1.36 -36.09 -15.12
CA PRO A 434 -0.30 -36.95 -15.66
C PRO A 434 -0.22 -36.99 -17.20
N SER A 435 -1.26 -36.53 -17.90
CA SER A 435 -1.29 -36.46 -19.36
C SER A 435 -0.66 -35.19 -19.93
N ASP A 436 -0.33 -34.21 -19.10
CA ASP A 436 0.33 -32.99 -19.54
C ASP A 436 1.76 -33.29 -20.03
N GLU A 437 2.13 -32.72 -21.18
CA GLU A 437 3.51 -32.82 -21.68
C GLU A 437 4.48 -32.14 -20.69
N PRO A 438 5.48 -32.86 -20.15
CA PRO A 438 6.41 -32.30 -19.18
C PRO A 438 7.15 -31.07 -19.70
N ALA A 439 7.35 -30.07 -18.85
CA ALA A 439 8.02 -28.83 -19.22
C ALA A 439 9.47 -29.03 -19.70
N SER A 440 10.14 -30.10 -19.25
CA SER A 440 11.46 -30.50 -19.71
C SER A 440 11.52 -30.73 -21.22
N VAL A 441 10.50 -31.37 -21.80
CA VAL A 441 10.42 -31.67 -23.24
C VAL A 441 10.35 -30.38 -24.06
N LEU A 442 9.58 -29.39 -23.59
CA LEU A 442 9.47 -28.09 -24.26
C LEU A 442 10.78 -27.31 -24.21
N LEU A 443 11.47 -27.31 -23.06
CA LEU A 443 12.78 -26.68 -22.91
C LEU A 443 13.84 -27.31 -23.80
N GLU A 444 13.86 -28.65 -23.90
CA GLU A 444 14.76 -29.37 -24.80
C GLU A 444 14.54 -28.96 -26.26
N ARG A 445 13.28 -28.83 -26.70
CA ARG A 445 12.95 -28.32 -28.05
C ARG A 445 13.51 -26.92 -28.27
N ILE A 446 13.36 -26.00 -27.32
CA ILE A 446 13.90 -24.64 -27.44
C ILE A 446 15.43 -24.64 -27.47
N ARG A 447 16.08 -25.40 -26.58
CA ARG A 447 17.55 -25.50 -26.54
C ARG A 447 18.09 -26.04 -27.86
N ALA A 448 17.45 -27.05 -28.44
CA ALA A 448 17.81 -27.60 -29.75
C ALA A 448 17.63 -26.56 -30.87
N GLN A 449 16.51 -25.83 -30.89
CA GLN A 449 16.27 -24.77 -31.87
C GLN A 449 17.30 -23.63 -31.77
N ARG A 450 17.64 -23.20 -30.55
CA ARG A 450 18.66 -22.16 -30.32
C ARG A 450 20.06 -22.61 -30.73
N ALA A 451 20.42 -23.87 -30.44
CA ALA A 451 21.66 -24.47 -30.89
C ALA A 451 21.73 -24.53 -32.44
N ALA A 452 20.63 -24.92 -33.09
CA ALA A 452 20.52 -24.95 -34.55
C ALA A 452 20.57 -23.54 -35.19
N ALA A 453 20.07 -22.51 -34.49
CA ALA A 453 20.10 -21.11 -34.93
C ALA A 453 21.47 -20.43 -34.77
N GLY A 454 22.48 -21.11 -34.20
CA GLY A 454 23.87 -20.65 -34.19
C GLY A 454 24.19 -19.51 -33.21
N VAL A 455 23.38 -19.30 -32.17
CA VAL A 455 23.70 -18.32 -31.11
C VAL A 455 24.49 -19.02 -30.01
N GLY A 456 25.78 -19.26 -30.23
CA GLY A 456 26.63 -19.93 -29.26
C GLY A 456 28.12 -19.64 -29.48
N GLY A 457 28.68 -18.77 -28.65
CA GLY A 457 30.14 -18.62 -28.56
C GLY A 457 30.60 -17.28 -28.02
N VAL A 458 30.43 -17.05 -26.71
CA VAL A 458 31.27 -16.09 -25.99
C VAL A 458 32.72 -16.54 -26.17
N ARG A 459 33.49 -15.82 -27.00
CA ARG A 459 34.95 -15.99 -27.05
C ARG A 459 35.52 -15.58 -25.70
N ARG A 460 35.95 -16.58 -24.93
CA ARG A 460 36.81 -16.45 -23.75
C ARG A 460 37.93 -15.46 -24.02
N GLY A 461 37.96 -14.40 -23.23
CA GLY A 461 39.06 -13.45 -23.21
C GLY A 461 40.38 -14.12 -22.86
N ARG A 462 41.43 -13.72 -23.58
CA ARG A 462 42.83 -13.89 -23.15
C ARG A 462 43.40 -12.49 -22.97
N GLY A 463 44.00 -12.29 -21.80
CA GLY A 463 44.20 -10.98 -21.18
C GLY A 463 45.37 -10.14 -21.68
N ALA A 464 45.34 -8.91 -21.15
CA ALA A 464 46.44 -8.02 -20.75
C ALA A 464 47.47 -7.55 -21.79
N GLY A 465 47.58 -6.22 -21.92
CA GLY A 465 48.89 -5.60 -22.10
C GLY A 465 48.97 -4.34 -22.97
N LYS A 466 48.93 -3.19 -22.29
CA LYS A 466 49.68 -1.94 -22.56
C LYS A 466 49.28 -1.00 -23.71
N ALA A 467 49.62 0.25 -23.43
CA ALA A 467 49.20 1.48 -24.08
C ALA A 467 50.24 2.05 -25.06
N LYS A 468 49.77 3.09 -25.77
CA LYS A 468 50.45 4.22 -26.46
C LYS A 468 50.82 4.10 -27.94
N ALA A 469 50.14 4.99 -28.69
CA ALA A 469 50.65 6.04 -29.60
C ALA A 469 51.10 5.69 -31.04
N GLY A 470 50.62 6.53 -31.98
CA GLY A 470 51.45 7.07 -33.07
C GLY A 470 51.11 6.65 -34.51
N ALA A 471 50.38 7.52 -35.20
CA ALA A 471 50.42 7.91 -36.63
C ALA A 471 51.05 7.01 -37.74
N GLY A 472 50.32 6.91 -38.86
CA GLY A 472 50.87 7.24 -40.19
C GLY A 472 50.90 6.15 -41.29
N VAL A 473 50.10 6.41 -42.35
CA VAL A 473 50.40 6.25 -43.81
C VAL A 473 50.15 4.90 -44.51
N GLU A 474 49.28 4.97 -45.54
CA GLU A 474 49.21 4.36 -46.92
C GLU A 474 49.85 2.97 -47.21
N ALA A 475 49.41 2.08 -48.11
CA ALA A 475 48.26 1.94 -49.02
C ALA A 475 48.26 0.51 -49.64
N GLN A 476 47.19 0.19 -50.39
CA GLN A 476 47.08 -0.78 -51.53
C GLN A 476 46.73 -2.28 -51.31
N ALA A 477 45.43 -2.56 -51.50
CA ALA A 477 44.79 -3.38 -52.55
C ALA A 477 45.09 -4.89 -52.74
N ALA A 478 44.03 -5.72 -52.58
CA ALA A 478 43.53 -6.70 -53.57
C ALA A 478 42.20 -7.36 -53.09
N ALA A 479 41.24 -7.54 -54.02
CA ALA A 479 39.91 -8.15 -53.84
C ALA A 479 39.85 -9.57 -54.49
N PRO A 480 38.69 -10.28 -54.65
CA PRO A 480 37.45 -10.40 -53.86
C PRO A 480 37.08 -11.89 -53.55
N GLY A 481 36.05 -12.15 -52.74
CA GLY A 481 35.48 -13.50 -52.57
C GLY A 481 34.10 -13.51 -51.91
N ARG A 482 33.06 -13.88 -52.67
CA ARG A 482 31.63 -13.90 -52.32
C ARG A 482 31.30 -14.80 -51.12
N ARG A 483 30.44 -14.35 -50.20
CA ARG A 483 29.68 -15.19 -49.25
C ARG A 483 28.22 -14.71 -49.16
N GLY A 484 27.32 -15.68 -49.06
CA GLY A 484 25.87 -15.55 -49.22
C GLY A 484 25.15 -14.74 -48.14
N ARG A 485 23.95 -14.31 -48.53
CA ARG A 485 23.02 -13.36 -47.91
C ARG A 485 22.32 -13.95 -46.66
N PRO A 486 22.29 -13.26 -45.51
CA PRO A 486 21.34 -13.55 -44.43
C PRO A 486 19.93 -13.05 -44.82
N LYS A 487 18.87 -13.71 -44.31
CA LYS A 487 17.47 -13.35 -44.56
C LYS A 487 17.21 -11.89 -44.14
N LYS A 488 16.49 -11.16 -45.01
CA LYS A 488 16.26 -9.71 -44.99
C LYS A 488 15.60 -9.29 -43.67
N ALA A 489 16.21 -8.36 -42.94
CA ALA A 489 15.53 -7.59 -41.89
C ALA A 489 14.37 -6.82 -42.53
N LEU A 490 13.23 -6.74 -41.84
CA LEU A 490 12.09 -5.92 -42.23
C LEU A 490 12.58 -4.49 -42.45
N THR A 491 12.21 -3.90 -43.57
CA THR A 491 12.50 -2.50 -43.87
C THR A 491 11.67 -1.59 -42.97
N GLU A 492 12.13 -0.36 -42.76
CA GLU A 492 11.45 0.66 -41.94
C GLU A 492 9.98 0.87 -42.37
N ALA A 493 9.69 0.81 -43.67
CA ALA A 493 8.33 0.87 -44.20
C ALA A 493 7.48 -0.38 -43.89
N GLU A 494 8.07 -1.58 -43.89
CA GLU A 494 7.37 -2.84 -43.58
C GLU A 494 7.07 -2.96 -42.07
N ALA A 495 7.96 -2.43 -41.21
CA ALA A 495 7.76 -2.38 -39.77
C ALA A 495 6.66 -1.38 -39.37
N VAL A 496 6.66 -0.19 -39.98
CA VAL A 496 5.63 0.84 -39.75
C VAL A 496 4.25 0.37 -40.24
N ALA A 497 4.18 -0.22 -41.44
CA ALA A 497 2.90 -0.74 -41.97
C ALA A 497 2.32 -1.89 -41.12
N ALA A 498 3.18 -2.77 -40.57
CA ALA A 498 2.74 -3.82 -39.65
C ALA A 498 2.26 -3.27 -38.30
N LEU A 499 2.82 -2.14 -37.85
CA LEU A 499 2.42 -1.45 -36.62
C LEU A 499 1.07 -0.73 -36.80
N GLU A 500 0.88 -0.05 -37.92
CA GLU A 500 -0.37 0.62 -38.28
C GLU A 500 -1.53 -0.38 -38.49
N ALA A 501 -1.27 -1.52 -39.13
CA ALA A 501 -2.27 -2.59 -39.28
C ALA A 501 -2.71 -3.18 -37.92
N ARG A 502 -1.78 -3.32 -36.97
CA ARG A 502 -2.08 -3.76 -35.60
C ARG A 502 -2.83 -2.71 -34.79
N ARG A 503 -2.53 -1.42 -35.00
CA ARG A 503 -3.24 -0.30 -34.39
C ARG A 503 -4.71 -0.26 -34.82
N ALA A 504 -4.98 -0.40 -36.12
CA ALA A 504 -6.34 -0.43 -36.65
C ALA A 504 -7.16 -1.64 -36.15
N ALA A 505 -6.54 -2.82 -36.04
CA ALA A 505 -7.20 -4.01 -35.49
C ALA A 505 -7.54 -3.87 -34.00
N ARG A 506 -6.75 -3.10 -33.25
CA ARG A 506 -6.89 -2.87 -31.81
C ARG A 506 -7.93 -1.79 -31.48
N GLU A 507 -8.02 -0.72 -32.27
CA GLU A 507 -9.09 0.27 -32.16
C GLU A 507 -10.47 -0.37 -32.36
N ALA A 508 -10.59 -1.30 -33.31
CA ALA A 508 -11.83 -2.05 -33.55
C ALA A 508 -12.22 -3.01 -32.40
N GLN A 509 -11.25 -3.53 -31.63
CA GLN A 509 -11.53 -4.34 -30.43
C GLN A 509 -11.94 -3.49 -29.22
N PHE A 510 -11.48 -2.23 -29.16
CA PHE A 510 -11.73 -1.33 -28.04
C PHE A 510 -13.15 -0.74 -28.06
N GLU A 511 -13.73 -0.51 -29.23
CA GLU A 511 -15.11 -0.03 -29.38
C GLU A 511 -16.20 -1.10 -29.08
N ALA A 512 -15.83 -2.37 -28.90
CA ALA A 512 -16.78 -3.49 -28.81
C ALA A 512 -17.06 -4.05 -27.40
N ALA A 513 -16.53 -3.45 -26.32
CA ALA A 513 -16.64 -4.03 -24.97
C ALA A 513 -17.86 -3.48 -24.16
N PRO A 514 -18.78 -4.33 -23.66
CA PRO A 514 -19.91 -3.89 -22.84
C PRO A 514 -19.54 -3.73 -21.34
N GLU A 515 -20.21 -2.79 -20.67
CA GLU A 515 -20.01 -2.43 -19.26
C GLU A 515 -20.41 -3.55 -18.27
N GLY A 516 -19.45 -3.97 -17.44
CA GLY A 516 -19.66 -4.88 -16.31
C GLY A 516 -18.32 -5.36 -15.77
N SER A 517 -17.88 -4.79 -14.65
CA SER A 517 -16.54 -4.95 -14.05
C SER A 517 -16.10 -6.41 -13.90
N ARG A 518 -15.37 -6.89 -14.92
CA ARG A 518 -14.30 -7.89 -14.81
C ARG A 518 -13.00 -7.10 -14.76
N MET A 519 -11.98 -7.61 -14.06
CA MET A 519 -10.60 -7.24 -14.37
C MET A 519 -10.46 -7.27 -15.91
N PRO A 520 -9.93 -6.22 -16.55
CA PRO A 520 -9.65 -6.27 -17.98
C PRO A 520 -8.92 -7.58 -18.25
N ASP A 521 -9.21 -8.29 -19.34
CA ASP A 521 -8.38 -9.42 -19.74
C ASP A 521 -6.96 -8.88 -19.98
N LEU A 522 -6.14 -8.90 -18.91
CA LEU A 522 -4.80 -8.34 -18.86
C LEU A 522 -3.86 -9.01 -19.87
N PHE A 523 -4.27 -10.18 -20.36
CA PHE A 523 -3.43 -11.08 -21.11
C PHE A 523 -3.89 -11.31 -22.55
N GLY A 524 -5.10 -10.84 -22.92
CA GLY A 524 -5.64 -10.75 -24.27
C GLY A 524 -4.90 -11.62 -25.28
N GLU A 525 -5.16 -12.93 -25.25
CA GLU A 525 -4.52 -13.88 -26.18
C GLU A 525 -5.12 -13.68 -27.57
N GLY A 526 -4.58 -12.72 -28.32
CA GLY A 526 -4.84 -12.45 -29.75
C GLY A 526 -3.56 -12.54 -30.57
#